data_AF-D7A3F7-F1
#
_entry.id   AF-D7A3F7-F1
#
_cell.length_a   1.000
_cell.length_b   1.000
_cell.length_c   1.000
_cell.angle_alpha   90.00
_cell.angle_beta   90.00
_cell.angle_gamma   90.00
#
_symmetry.space_group_name_H-M   'P 1'
#
loop_
_entity.id
_entity.type
_entity.pdbx_description
1 polymer ?
#
loop_
_entity_poly.entity_id
_entity_poly.type
_entity_poly.pdbx_seq_one_letter_code
_entity_poly.pdbx_strand_id
1 'polypeptide(L)'
;MFSDYSLAELGSIFVMQGFAGLILFSVFVLMALGLAIIFGQMGVINMAHGEFMILGAYVTYFTSQFFLNHLPALFTAYFFVAMILAFIASGALGMFIEWAMIRRLYKRPLDTLLATWGLSLILQQVYRSVFGPREVGVELPEWMMGSLPLTDTIEVQINGLFVMGLTIAITIVVAVLMYKSSWGKQVRAVVQNRVMAGAVGINTEKVDRYTFGLGCGIAGVAGSAFTMIGSTGPTSGQLYIVDTFLVVVFGGAQSLLGTIASAFTISQAQSTLEFFLSGSMAKVLTLLGVVIILMLRPQGLFVIKVRR
;
A
#
# COMPACT_ATOMS: atom_id res chain seq x y z
N MET A 1 11.10 -30.39 -14.52
CA MET A 1 10.60 -29.46 -13.47
C MET A 1 9.19 -29.79 -13.02
N PHE A 2 8.26 -30.15 -13.92
CA PHE A 2 6.91 -30.62 -13.55
C PHE A 2 6.75 -32.16 -13.53
N SER A 3 7.79 -32.90 -13.91
CA SER A 3 7.79 -34.38 -13.99
C SER A 3 7.88 -35.08 -12.65
N ASP A 4 8.32 -34.38 -11.61
CA ASP A 4 8.69 -34.96 -10.31
C ASP A 4 7.59 -34.75 -9.25
N TYR A 5 6.48 -34.11 -9.63
CA TYR A 5 5.35 -33.82 -8.74
C TYR A 5 4.12 -34.61 -9.15
N SER A 6 3.44 -35.21 -8.18
CA SER A 6 2.11 -35.76 -8.39
C SER A 6 1.08 -34.64 -8.64
N LEU A 7 -0.02 -34.95 -9.33
CA LEU A 7 -1.12 -33.99 -9.56
C LEU A 7 -1.71 -33.46 -8.24
N ALA A 8 -1.69 -34.27 -7.17
CA ALA A 8 -2.13 -33.88 -5.84
C ALA A 8 -1.14 -32.89 -5.18
N GLU A 9 0.16 -33.12 -5.33
CA GLU A 9 1.20 -32.20 -4.83
C GLU A 9 1.14 -30.86 -5.56
N LEU A 10 1.03 -30.87 -6.91
CA LEU A 10 0.85 -29.65 -7.69
C LEU A 10 -0.41 -28.89 -7.23
N GLY A 11 -1.53 -29.59 -7.01
CA GLY A 11 -2.75 -28.98 -6.48
C GLY A 11 -2.53 -28.30 -5.12
N SER A 12 -1.86 -28.97 -4.18
CA SER A 12 -1.56 -28.41 -2.86
C SER A 12 -0.64 -27.19 -2.93
N ILE A 13 0.38 -27.23 -3.81
CA ILE A 13 1.30 -26.12 -4.07
C ILE A 13 0.55 -24.91 -4.61
N PHE A 14 -0.32 -25.09 -5.61
CA PHE A 14 -1.09 -23.99 -6.17
C PHE A 14 -2.03 -23.36 -5.14
N VAL A 15 -2.62 -24.16 -4.25
CA VAL A 15 -3.47 -23.64 -3.17
C VAL A 15 -2.64 -22.83 -2.17
N MET A 16 -1.51 -23.38 -1.69
CA MET A 16 -0.60 -22.70 -0.77
C MET A 16 -0.09 -21.37 -1.37
N GLN A 17 0.34 -21.40 -2.63
CA GLN A 17 0.83 -20.22 -3.32
C GLN A 17 -0.28 -19.22 -3.67
N GLY A 18 -1.51 -19.70 -3.82
CA GLY A 18 -2.73 -18.89 -3.84
C GLY A 18 -2.90 -18.09 -2.56
N PHE A 19 -2.82 -18.75 -1.39
CA PHE A 19 -2.90 -18.08 -0.10
C PHE A 19 -1.75 -17.10 0.13
N ALA A 20 -0.51 -17.48 -0.17
CA ALA A 20 0.64 -16.58 -0.09
C ALA A 20 0.46 -15.35 -1.01
N GLY A 21 -0.08 -15.56 -2.22
CA GLY A 21 -0.41 -14.51 -3.18
C GLY A 21 -1.49 -13.57 -2.67
N LEU A 22 -2.51 -14.08 -1.96
CA LEU A 22 -3.57 -13.28 -1.34
C LEU A 22 -3.06 -12.42 -0.16
N ILE A 23 -2.09 -12.92 0.61
CA ILE A 23 -1.45 -12.16 1.68
C ILE A 23 -0.64 -11.00 1.08
N LEU A 24 0.17 -11.28 0.06
CA LEU A 24 0.96 -10.26 -0.64
C LEU A 24 0.06 -9.22 -1.35
N PHE A 25 -1.02 -9.70 -1.97
CA PHE A 25 -2.11 -8.87 -2.51
C PHE A 25 -2.68 -7.92 -1.47
N SER A 26 -2.87 -8.38 -0.24
CA SER A 26 -3.48 -7.56 0.82
C SER A 26 -2.63 -6.34 1.16
N VAL A 27 -1.30 -6.52 1.23
CA VAL A 27 -0.34 -5.42 1.45
C VAL A 27 -0.28 -4.49 0.24
N PHE A 28 -0.18 -5.05 -0.97
CA PHE A 28 -0.14 -4.26 -2.21
C PHE A 28 -1.41 -3.45 -2.43
N VAL A 29 -2.59 -3.98 -2.11
CA VAL A 29 -3.84 -3.22 -2.20
C VAL A 29 -3.84 -2.07 -1.21
N LEU A 30 -3.48 -2.27 0.05
CA LEU A 30 -3.46 -1.18 1.02
C LEU A 30 -2.53 -0.05 0.57
N MET A 31 -1.32 -0.39 0.14
CA MET A 31 -0.35 0.59 -0.34
C MET A 31 -0.80 1.25 -1.65
N ALA A 32 -1.36 0.47 -2.58
CA ALA A 32 -1.79 0.96 -3.88
C ALA A 32 -3.06 1.79 -3.81
N LEU A 33 -3.98 1.54 -2.87
CA LEU A 33 -5.17 2.38 -2.66
C LEU A 33 -4.77 3.80 -2.27
N GLY A 34 -3.83 3.94 -1.32
CA GLY A 34 -3.30 5.25 -0.91
C GLY A 34 -2.66 5.99 -2.08
N LEU A 35 -1.82 5.29 -2.85
CA LEU A 35 -1.14 5.85 -4.02
C LEU A 35 -2.09 6.17 -5.16
N ALA A 36 -3.07 5.31 -5.45
CA ALA A 36 -4.07 5.51 -6.49
C ALA A 36 -4.98 6.71 -6.20
N ILE A 37 -5.32 6.96 -4.94
CA ILE A 37 -6.09 8.15 -4.56
C ILE A 37 -5.29 9.43 -4.84
N ILE A 38 -4.02 9.47 -4.42
CA ILE A 38 -3.15 10.64 -4.64
C ILE A 38 -2.91 10.85 -6.14
N PHE A 39 -2.47 9.81 -6.84
CA PHE A 39 -2.11 9.89 -8.25
C PHE A 39 -3.33 10.11 -9.14
N GLY A 40 -4.43 9.40 -8.89
CA GLY A 40 -5.67 9.50 -9.66
C GLY A 40 -6.37 10.85 -9.51
N GLN A 41 -6.26 11.50 -8.34
CA GLN A 41 -6.84 12.82 -8.13
C GLN A 41 -5.93 13.97 -8.59
N MET A 42 -4.66 13.94 -8.19
CA MET A 42 -3.76 15.10 -8.36
C MET A 42 -2.89 15.01 -9.60
N GLY A 43 -2.78 13.82 -10.22
CA GLY A 43 -1.82 13.58 -11.31
C GLY A 43 -0.36 13.65 -10.85
N VAL A 44 -0.11 13.58 -9.54
CA VAL A 44 1.22 13.69 -8.95
C VAL A 44 1.73 12.30 -8.58
N ILE A 45 2.91 11.96 -9.10
CA ILE A 45 3.63 10.74 -8.72
C ILE A 45 4.39 11.02 -7.42
N ASN A 46 4.02 10.32 -6.35
CA ASN A 46 4.66 10.47 -5.03
C ASN A 46 5.63 9.30 -4.78
N MET A 47 6.91 9.48 -5.09
CA MET A 47 7.93 8.46 -4.82
C MET A 47 8.26 8.31 -3.33
N ALA A 48 7.94 9.32 -2.50
CA ALA A 48 8.06 9.21 -1.05
C ALA A 48 6.94 8.38 -0.41
N HIS A 49 5.94 7.91 -1.16
CA HIS A 49 4.79 7.20 -0.59
C HIS A 49 5.20 5.96 0.21
N GLY A 50 6.23 5.23 -0.23
CA GLY A 50 6.82 4.12 0.51
C GLY A 50 7.37 4.51 1.88
N GLU A 51 7.90 5.73 2.04
CA GLU A 51 8.43 6.18 3.33
C GLU A 51 7.33 6.46 4.37
N PHE A 52 6.10 6.74 3.94
CA PHE A 52 4.95 6.86 4.85
C PHE A 52 4.51 5.49 5.38
N MET A 53 4.65 4.44 4.57
CA MET A 53 4.48 3.06 5.03
C MET A 53 5.52 2.72 6.09
N ILE A 54 6.79 3.08 5.86
CA ILE A 54 7.87 2.86 6.85
C ILE A 54 7.65 3.66 8.13
N LEU A 55 7.15 4.89 8.04
CA LEU A 55 6.73 5.66 9.21
C LEU A 55 5.67 4.91 10.02
N GLY A 56 4.65 4.36 9.35
CA GLY A 56 3.61 3.58 10.00
C GLY A 56 4.16 2.34 10.70
N ALA A 57 5.05 1.61 10.04
CA ALA A 57 5.75 0.46 10.62
C ALA A 57 6.54 0.82 11.89
N TYR A 58 7.29 1.93 11.86
CA TYR A 58 8.04 2.40 13.03
C TYR A 58 7.16 2.91 14.17
N VAL A 59 6.04 3.56 13.86
CA VAL A 59 5.05 3.96 14.87
C VAL A 59 4.46 2.71 15.54
N THR A 60 4.17 1.67 14.76
CA THR A 60 3.69 0.39 15.29
C THR A 60 4.73 -0.29 16.16
N TYR A 61 6.00 -0.28 15.75
CA TYR A 61 7.12 -0.78 16.56
C TYR A 61 7.24 -0.06 17.91
N PHE A 62 7.25 1.27 17.91
CA PHE A 62 7.32 2.02 19.17
C PHE A 62 6.10 1.80 20.05
N THR A 63 4.91 1.73 19.46
CA THR A 63 3.67 1.47 20.22
C THR A 63 3.71 0.08 20.86
N SER A 64 4.18 -0.94 20.13
CA SER A 64 4.37 -2.30 20.66
C SER A 64 5.36 -2.30 21.84
N GLN A 65 6.53 -1.68 21.68
CA GLN A 65 7.53 -1.58 22.75
C GLN A 65 7.02 -0.81 23.97
N PHE A 66 6.22 0.25 23.78
CA PHE A 66 5.63 0.99 24.88
C PHE A 66 4.63 0.14 25.67
N PHE A 67 3.74 -0.59 24.99
CA PHE A 67 2.76 -1.46 25.63
C PHE A 67 3.42 -2.64 26.35
N LEU A 68 4.46 -3.25 25.77
CA LEU A 68 5.24 -4.32 26.42
C LEU A 68 5.84 -3.85 27.75
N ASN A 69 6.43 -2.65 27.76
CA ASN A 69 7.16 -2.16 28.93
C ASN A 69 6.24 -1.55 30.01
N HIS A 70 5.12 -0.92 29.63
CA HIS A 70 4.31 -0.11 30.56
C HIS A 70 2.92 -0.69 30.83
N LEU A 71 2.33 -1.45 29.90
CA LEU A 71 0.94 -1.92 29.97
C LEU A 71 0.78 -3.35 29.38
N PRO A 72 1.47 -4.37 29.93
CA PRO A 72 1.45 -5.72 29.36
C PRO A 72 0.05 -6.35 29.33
N ALA A 73 -0.84 -5.98 30.27
CA ALA A 73 -2.21 -6.47 30.33
C ALA A 73 -3.10 -6.01 29.15
N LEU A 74 -2.72 -4.95 28.43
CA LEU A 74 -3.46 -4.42 27.28
C LEU A 74 -2.74 -4.70 25.95
N PHE A 75 -1.70 -5.54 25.94
CA PHE A 75 -0.94 -5.87 24.74
C PHE A 75 -1.86 -6.43 23.63
N THR A 76 -2.89 -7.21 23.97
CA THR A 76 -3.87 -7.72 23.00
C THR A 76 -4.50 -6.64 22.11
N ALA A 77 -4.67 -5.42 22.62
CA ALA A 77 -5.30 -4.29 21.92
C ALA A 77 -4.32 -3.25 21.37
N TYR A 78 -3.00 -3.40 21.60
CA TYR A 78 -2.00 -2.40 21.16
C TYR A 78 -2.10 -2.17 19.66
N PHE A 79 -2.43 -3.20 18.89
CA PHE A 79 -2.48 -3.14 17.43
C PHE A 79 -3.46 -2.10 16.90
N PHE A 80 -4.69 -2.07 17.44
CA PHE A 80 -5.69 -1.10 16.97
C PHE A 80 -5.26 0.34 17.27
N VAL A 81 -4.63 0.54 18.44
CA VAL A 81 -4.06 1.83 18.83
C VAL A 81 -2.89 2.21 17.92
N ALA A 82 -1.97 1.29 17.67
CA ALA A 82 -0.84 1.46 16.78
C ALA A 82 -1.27 1.82 15.37
N MET A 83 -2.31 1.17 14.84
CA MET A 83 -2.85 1.45 13.51
C MET A 83 -3.48 2.84 13.42
N ILE A 84 -4.22 3.28 14.45
CA ILE A 84 -4.79 4.63 14.51
C ILE A 84 -3.66 5.66 14.59
N LEU A 85 -2.66 5.44 15.44
CA LEU A 85 -1.50 6.32 15.56
C LEU A 85 -0.69 6.37 14.26
N ALA A 86 -0.49 5.22 13.59
CA ALA A 86 0.19 5.14 12.30
C ALA A 86 -0.55 5.96 11.24
N PHE A 87 -1.87 5.81 11.14
CA PHE A 87 -2.72 6.60 10.24
C PHE A 87 -2.61 8.10 10.51
N ILE A 88 -2.69 8.51 11.78
CA ILE A 88 -2.62 9.92 12.17
C ILE A 88 -1.23 10.49 11.91
N ALA A 89 -0.17 9.79 12.28
CA ALA A 89 1.21 10.24 12.10
C ALA A 89 1.57 10.38 10.62
N SER A 90 1.30 9.34 9.81
CA SER A 90 1.58 9.39 8.38
C SER A 90 0.66 10.35 7.64
N GLY A 91 -0.60 10.45 8.04
CA GLY A 91 -1.55 11.41 7.48
C GLY A 91 -1.18 12.86 7.81
N ALA A 92 -0.77 13.15 9.04
CA ALA A 92 -0.31 14.47 9.45
C ALA A 92 0.97 14.89 8.74
N LEU A 93 1.97 13.98 8.67
CA LEU A 93 3.19 14.20 7.91
C LEU A 93 2.88 14.43 6.41
N GLY A 94 1.93 13.66 5.86
CA GLY A 94 1.44 13.82 4.49
C GLY A 94 0.83 15.20 4.25
N MET A 95 -0.09 15.64 5.10
CA MET A 95 -0.70 16.97 5.02
C MET A 95 0.34 18.09 5.13
N PHE A 96 1.34 17.91 5.99
CA PHE A 96 2.45 18.86 6.14
C PHE A 96 3.29 18.95 4.86
N ILE A 97 3.66 17.81 4.27
CA ILE A 97 4.45 17.75 3.03
C ILE A 97 3.67 18.31 1.85
N GLU A 98 2.37 18.04 1.77
CA GLU A 98 1.48 18.63 0.77
C GLU A 98 1.56 20.16 0.84
N TRP A 99 1.34 20.70 2.04
CA TRP A 99 1.33 22.13 2.28
C TRP A 99 2.69 22.79 2.06
N ALA A 100 3.77 22.15 2.51
CA ALA A 100 5.11 22.71 2.47
C ALA A 100 5.71 22.66 1.06
N MET A 101 5.55 21.52 0.37
CA MET A 101 6.27 21.20 -0.85
C MET A 101 5.33 21.03 -2.04
N ILE A 102 4.44 20.02 -2.01
CA ILE A 102 3.74 19.56 -3.22
C ILE A 102 2.82 20.64 -3.79
N ARG A 103 2.18 21.45 -2.94
CA ARG A 103 1.30 22.53 -3.42
C ARG A 103 1.98 23.53 -4.35
N ARG A 104 3.29 23.71 -4.21
CA ARG A 104 4.08 24.65 -5.03
C ARG A 104 4.45 24.05 -6.38
N LEU A 105 4.38 22.73 -6.52
CA LEU A 105 4.85 21.99 -7.70
C LEU A 105 3.71 21.34 -8.51
N TYR A 106 2.43 21.53 -8.16
CA TYR A 106 1.29 20.91 -8.87
C TYR A 106 1.28 21.12 -10.40
N LYS A 107 1.83 22.24 -10.89
CA LYS A 107 1.88 22.56 -12.34
C LYS A 107 3.06 21.89 -13.06
N ARG A 108 3.93 21.17 -12.34
CA ARG A 108 5.18 20.59 -12.84
C ARG A 108 5.33 19.14 -12.33
N PRO A 109 4.72 18.16 -13.02
CA PRO A 109 4.67 16.77 -12.54
C PRO A 109 6.05 16.11 -12.44
N LEU A 110 6.97 16.41 -13.37
CA LEU A 110 8.34 15.89 -13.35
C LEU A 110 9.13 16.44 -12.14
N ASP A 111 9.01 17.75 -11.88
CA ASP A 111 9.64 18.38 -10.71
C ASP A 111 9.11 17.77 -9.41
N THR A 112 7.83 17.39 -9.37
CA THR A 112 7.23 16.75 -8.18
C THR A 112 7.76 15.32 -7.97
N LEU A 113 8.01 14.57 -9.04
CA LEU A 113 8.65 13.25 -8.95
C LEU A 113 10.06 13.37 -8.36
N LEU A 114 10.87 14.30 -8.88
CA LEU A 114 12.23 14.57 -8.37
C LEU A 114 12.21 15.04 -6.91
N ALA A 115 11.30 15.95 -6.56
CA ALA A 115 11.15 16.47 -5.21
C ALA A 115 10.73 15.38 -4.21
N THR A 116 9.77 14.53 -4.58
CA THR A 116 9.32 13.42 -3.72
C THR A 116 10.38 12.32 -3.60
N TRP A 117 11.21 12.10 -4.62
CA TRP A 117 12.37 11.23 -4.47
C TRP A 117 13.42 11.83 -3.52
N GLY A 118 13.75 13.11 -3.64
CA GLY A 118 14.65 13.79 -2.70
C GLY A 118 14.12 13.73 -1.25
N LEU A 119 12.82 13.94 -1.07
CA LEU A 119 12.15 13.77 0.21
C LEU A 119 12.25 12.32 0.73
N SER A 120 12.11 11.31 -0.14
CA SER A 120 12.28 9.92 0.25
C SER A 120 13.68 9.68 0.85
N LEU A 121 14.74 10.17 0.19
CA LEU A 121 16.11 10.05 0.70
C LEU A 121 16.30 10.74 2.06
N ILE A 122 15.70 11.92 2.24
CA ILE A 122 15.72 12.62 3.54
C ILE A 122 15.02 11.79 4.61
N LEU A 123 13.81 11.28 4.34
CA LEU A 123 13.06 10.45 5.29
C LEU A 123 13.80 9.16 5.62
N GLN A 124 14.39 8.47 4.63
CA GLN A 124 15.21 7.29 4.87
C GLN A 124 16.39 7.60 5.80
N GLN A 125 17.06 8.73 5.58
CA GLN A 125 18.18 9.14 6.44
C GLN A 125 17.73 9.52 7.85
N VAL A 126 16.57 10.19 7.97
CA VAL A 126 15.95 10.48 9.27
C VAL A 126 15.64 9.17 10.00
N TYR A 127 15.02 8.19 9.34
CA TYR A 127 14.73 6.90 9.94
C TYR A 127 16.00 6.17 10.37
N ARG A 128 17.02 6.16 9.51
CA ARG A 128 18.31 5.53 9.81
C ARG A 128 19.02 6.19 10.99
N SER A 129 18.83 7.49 11.20
CA SER A 129 19.45 8.25 12.30
C SER A 129 18.69 8.11 13.62
N VAL A 130 17.35 8.03 13.58
CA VAL A 130 16.49 7.94 14.78
C VAL A 130 16.35 6.51 15.26
N PHE A 131 16.15 5.55 14.35
CA PHE A 131 15.83 4.15 14.67
C PHE A 131 17.02 3.21 14.47
N GLY A 132 18.05 3.67 13.75
CA GLY A 132 19.21 2.88 13.37
C GLY A 132 19.06 2.19 12.01
N PRO A 133 20.13 1.54 11.53
CA PRO A 133 20.16 0.90 10.22
C PRO A 133 19.63 -0.54 10.22
N ARG A 134 19.39 -1.14 11.39
CA ARG A 134 18.95 -2.53 11.52
C ARG A 134 17.46 -2.63 11.24
N GLU A 135 17.08 -3.76 10.64
CA GLU A 135 15.66 -4.08 10.48
C GLU A 135 15.04 -4.33 11.85
N VAL A 136 13.84 -3.80 12.05
CA VAL A 136 13.04 -4.00 13.25
C VAL A 136 11.81 -4.82 12.92
N GLY A 137 11.52 -5.79 13.79
CA GLY A 137 10.28 -6.56 13.77
C GLY A 137 9.40 -6.14 14.94
N VAL A 138 8.09 -6.38 14.80
CA VAL A 138 7.12 -6.14 15.86
C VAL A 138 6.77 -7.48 16.50
N GLU A 139 6.75 -7.55 17.83
CA GLU A 139 6.27 -8.74 18.53
C GLU A 139 4.76 -8.85 18.36
N LEU A 140 4.31 -10.02 17.89
CA LEU A 140 2.91 -10.28 17.61
C LEU A 140 2.17 -10.71 18.89
N PRO A 141 0.91 -10.28 19.09
CA PRO A 141 0.05 -10.82 20.13
C PRO A 141 -0.16 -12.33 19.97
N GLU A 142 -0.39 -13.05 21.08
CA GLU A 142 -0.64 -14.50 21.08
C GLU A 142 -1.77 -14.94 20.15
N TRP A 143 -2.81 -14.12 19.96
CA TRP A 143 -3.93 -14.42 19.06
C TRP A 143 -3.59 -14.30 17.56
N MET A 144 -2.45 -13.68 17.23
CA MET A 144 -1.92 -13.57 15.86
C MET A 144 -0.80 -14.57 15.58
N MET A 145 -0.29 -15.22 16.62
CA MET A 145 0.76 -16.21 16.50
C MET A 145 0.17 -17.57 16.13
N GLY A 146 0.87 -18.28 15.25
CA GLY A 146 0.49 -19.62 14.79
C GLY A 146 -0.05 -19.68 13.37
N SER A 147 -0.24 -20.92 12.91
CA SER A 147 -0.88 -21.26 11.65
C SER A 147 -2.19 -21.99 11.92
N LEU A 148 -3.18 -21.76 11.06
CA LEU A 148 -4.40 -22.54 11.04
C LEU A 148 -4.20 -23.68 10.03
N PRO A 149 -4.13 -24.96 10.46
CA PRO A 149 -4.11 -26.08 9.55
C PRO A 149 -5.52 -26.23 8.94
N LEU A 150 -5.66 -25.90 7.65
CA LEU A 150 -6.92 -26.10 6.91
C LEU A 150 -7.04 -27.56 6.44
N THR A 151 -5.91 -28.21 6.16
CA THR A 151 -5.75 -29.62 5.76
C THR A 151 -4.39 -30.13 6.27
N ASP A 152 -4.16 -31.45 6.31
CA ASP A 152 -2.88 -32.08 6.69
C ASP A 152 -1.64 -31.57 5.90
N THR A 153 -1.85 -30.87 4.79
CA THR A 153 -0.80 -30.31 3.92
C THR A 153 -0.88 -28.79 3.74
N ILE A 154 -1.93 -28.12 4.23
CA ILE A 154 -2.18 -26.70 3.98
C ILE A 154 -2.27 -25.95 5.31
N GLU A 155 -1.25 -25.14 5.57
CA GLU A 155 -1.18 -24.25 6.72
C GLU A 155 -1.21 -22.79 6.28
N VAL A 156 -2.16 -22.03 6.81
CA VAL A 156 -2.26 -20.60 6.55
C VAL A 156 -1.94 -19.84 7.82
N GLN A 157 -1.02 -18.86 7.74
CA GLN A 157 -0.64 -18.08 8.92
C GLN A 157 -1.78 -17.12 9.32
N ILE A 158 -2.07 -17.05 10.62
CA ILE A 158 -3.20 -16.30 11.18
C ILE A 158 -3.00 -14.78 10.95
N ASN A 159 -1.76 -14.30 11.05
CA ASN A 159 -1.39 -12.92 10.73
C ASN A 159 -1.80 -12.52 9.30
N GLY A 160 -1.60 -13.41 8.32
CA GLY A 160 -1.95 -13.18 6.92
C GLY A 160 -3.46 -13.07 6.70
N LEU A 161 -4.24 -13.94 7.34
CA LEU A 161 -5.71 -13.88 7.30
C LEU A 161 -6.24 -12.58 7.95
N PHE A 162 -5.63 -12.16 9.05
CA PHE A 162 -5.98 -10.91 9.71
C PHE A 162 -5.68 -9.69 8.81
N VAL A 163 -4.49 -9.63 8.19
CA VAL A 163 -4.14 -8.56 7.25
C VAL A 163 -5.09 -8.53 6.06
N MET A 164 -5.52 -9.70 5.55
CA MET A 164 -6.51 -9.79 4.49
C MET A 164 -7.87 -9.21 4.91
N GLY A 165 -8.36 -9.57 6.09
CA GLY A 165 -9.58 -9.00 6.67
C GLY A 165 -9.50 -7.49 6.84
N LEU A 166 -8.35 -6.99 7.32
CA LEU A 166 -8.08 -5.57 7.45
C LEU A 166 -8.08 -4.86 6.10
N THR A 167 -7.45 -5.43 5.08
CA THR A 167 -7.44 -4.87 3.72
C THR A 167 -8.84 -4.76 3.16
N ILE A 168 -9.68 -5.79 3.32
CA ILE A 168 -11.08 -5.74 2.88
C ILE A 168 -11.83 -4.63 3.61
N ALA A 169 -11.68 -4.53 4.94
CA ALA A 169 -12.32 -3.49 5.73
C ALA A 169 -11.92 -2.07 5.27
N ILE A 170 -10.62 -1.81 5.11
CA ILE A 170 -10.12 -0.51 4.67
C ILE A 170 -10.55 -0.20 3.23
N THR A 171 -10.53 -1.20 2.34
CA THR A 171 -11.00 -1.04 0.96
C THR A 171 -12.46 -0.62 0.93
N ILE A 172 -13.32 -1.24 1.75
CA ILE A 172 -14.74 -0.88 1.87
C ILE A 172 -14.88 0.54 2.43
N VAL A 173 -14.15 0.89 3.50
CA VAL A 173 -14.18 2.23 4.09
C VAL A 173 -13.79 3.29 3.06
N VAL A 174 -12.68 3.07 2.34
CA VAL A 174 -12.20 3.96 1.27
C VAL A 174 -13.21 4.06 0.13
N ALA A 175 -13.80 2.94 -0.30
CA ALA A 175 -14.82 2.95 -1.34
C ALA A 175 -16.07 3.74 -0.92
N VAL A 176 -16.54 3.58 0.32
CA VAL A 176 -17.67 4.34 0.86
C VAL A 176 -17.33 5.82 0.97
N LEU A 177 -16.14 6.16 1.50
CA LEU A 177 -15.66 7.53 1.60
C LEU A 177 -15.55 8.19 0.22
N MET A 178 -15.00 7.50 -0.77
CA MET A 178 -14.86 8.05 -2.11
C MET A 178 -16.22 8.14 -2.80
N TYR A 179 -17.00 7.06 -2.90
CA TYR A 179 -18.20 7.04 -3.75
C TYR A 179 -19.46 7.60 -3.09
N LYS A 180 -19.67 7.40 -1.78
CA LYS A 180 -20.90 7.82 -1.10
C LYS A 180 -20.78 9.13 -0.31
N SER A 181 -19.59 9.52 0.15
CA SER A 181 -19.46 10.71 1.01
C SER A 181 -19.55 12.04 0.24
N SER A 182 -19.96 13.10 0.95
CA SER A 182 -19.95 14.48 0.43
C SER A 182 -18.55 14.97 0.09
N TRP A 183 -17.54 14.59 0.87
CA TRP A 183 -16.15 14.92 0.60
C TRP A 183 -15.63 14.23 -0.67
N GLY A 184 -15.98 12.95 -0.88
CA GLY A 184 -15.66 12.23 -2.11
C GLY A 184 -16.30 12.81 -3.38
N LYS A 185 -17.49 13.42 -3.25
CA LYS A 185 -18.11 14.22 -4.33
C LYS A 185 -17.29 15.48 -4.65
N GLN A 186 -16.82 16.19 -3.62
CA GLN A 186 -15.96 17.37 -3.81
C GLN A 186 -14.64 16.98 -4.48
N VAL A 187 -14.00 15.92 -4.01
CA VAL A 187 -12.80 15.33 -4.63
C VAL A 187 -12.99 15.11 -6.13
N ARG A 188 -14.04 14.36 -6.53
CA ARG A 188 -14.29 14.11 -7.96
C ARG A 188 -14.60 15.39 -8.75
N ALA A 189 -15.29 16.35 -8.15
CA ALA A 189 -15.56 17.63 -8.80
C ALA A 189 -14.27 18.42 -9.08
N VAL A 190 -13.31 18.42 -8.14
CA VAL A 190 -11.99 19.05 -8.31
C VAL A 190 -11.20 18.36 -9.43
N VAL A 191 -11.25 17.03 -9.54
CA VAL A 191 -10.57 16.28 -10.62
C VAL A 191 -11.15 16.61 -11.99
N GLN A 192 -12.48 16.71 -12.11
CA GLN A 192 -13.14 16.97 -13.39
C GLN A 192 -12.90 18.39 -13.87
N ASN A 193 -13.09 19.39 -13.00
CA ASN A 193 -12.84 20.79 -13.34
C ASN A 193 -12.54 21.62 -12.09
N ARG A 194 -11.25 21.78 -11.79
CA ARG A 194 -10.77 22.56 -10.64
C ARG A 194 -11.30 24.00 -10.63
N VAL A 195 -11.39 24.65 -11.79
CA VAL A 195 -11.81 26.06 -11.89
C VAL A 195 -13.30 26.20 -11.53
N MET A 196 -14.15 25.35 -12.09
CA MET A 196 -15.59 25.35 -11.79
C MET A 196 -15.87 24.93 -10.34
N ALA A 197 -15.14 23.94 -9.82
CA ALA A 197 -15.24 23.53 -8.42
C ALA A 197 -14.91 24.71 -7.48
N GLY A 198 -13.87 25.49 -7.78
CA GLY A 198 -13.54 26.71 -7.04
C GLY A 198 -14.62 27.78 -7.13
N ALA A 199 -15.22 27.97 -8.31
CA ALA A 199 -16.27 28.97 -8.54
C ALA A 199 -17.56 28.71 -7.74
N VAL A 200 -17.90 27.45 -7.46
CA VAL A 200 -19.06 27.07 -6.64
C VAL A 200 -18.74 27.02 -5.14
N GLY A 201 -17.56 27.49 -4.71
CA GLY A 201 -17.18 27.62 -3.31
C GLY A 201 -16.45 26.40 -2.71
N ILE A 202 -16.05 25.41 -3.51
CA ILE A 202 -15.24 24.29 -3.01
C ILE A 202 -13.80 24.78 -2.83
N ASN A 203 -13.28 24.68 -1.60
CA ASN A 203 -11.88 24.98 -1.33
C ASN A 203 -10.99 23.84 -1.85
N THR A 204 -10.53 23.98 -3.09
CA THR A 204 -9.71 22.98 -3.79
C THR A 204 -8.43 22.62 -3.01
N GLU A 205 -7.76 23.61 -2.40
CA GLU A 205 -6.55 23.38 -1.61
C GLU A 205 -6.79 22.52 -0.37
N LYS A 206 -7.90 22.75 0.36
CA LYS A 206 -8.25 21.91 1.51
C LYS A 206 -8.61 20.49 1.09
N VAL A 207 -9.35 20.34 -0.01
CA VAL A 207 -9.70 19.03 -0.56
C VAL A 207 -8.44 18.26 -0.92
N ASP A 208 -7.49 18.90 -1.59
CA ASP A 208 -6.21 18.30 -1.94
C ASP A 208 -5.41 17.88 -0.71
N ARG A 209 -5.29 18.76 0.30
CA ARG A 209 -4.56 18.44 1.53
C ARG A 209 -5.14 17.23 2.25
N TYR A 210 -6.46 17.19 2.41
CA TYR A 210 -7.13 16.06 3.07
C TYR A 210 -7.01 14.78 2.26
N THR A 211 -7.06 14.85 0.93
CA THR A 211 -6.84 13.68 0.07
C THR A 211 -5.43 13.15 0.25
N PHE A 212 -4.43 14.04 0.21
CA PHE A 212 -3.04 13.65 0.35
C PHE A 212 -2.78 13.02 1.72
N GLY A 213 -3.31 13.64 2.78
CA GLY A 213 -3.27 13.12 4.14
C GLY A 213 -3.95 11.75 4.26
N LEU A 214 -5.11 11.56 3.66
CA LEU A 214 -5.81 10.27 3.65
C LEU A 214 -4.98 9.19 2.94
N GLY A 215 -4.41 9.50 1.78
CA GLY A 215 -3.55 8.56 1.03
C GLY A 215 -2.32 8.14 1.83
N CYS A 216 -1.59 9.11 2.42
CA CYS A 216 -0.46 8.83 3.31
C CYS A 216 -0.88 8.11 4.59
N GLY A 217 -2.05 8.42 5.13
CA GLY A 217 -2.68 7.74 6.27
C GLY A 217 -2.86 6.25 6.00
N ILE A 218 -3.49 5.92 4.88
CA ILE A 218 -3.70 4.53 4.44
C ILE A 218 -2.36 3.81 4.23
N ALA A 219 -1.35 4.50 3.67
CA ALA A 219 0.00 3.95 3.55
C ALA A 219 0.62 3.61 4.91
N GLY A 220 0.43 4.47 5.92
CA GLY A 220 0.86 4.19 7.30
C GLY A 220 0.18 2.96 7.90
N VAL A 221 -1.11 2.77 7.63
CA VAL A 221 -1.83 1.55 8.02
C VAL A 221 -1.30 0.33 7.28
N ALA A 222 -0.98 0.46 5.99
CA ALA A 222 -0.32 -0.59 5.21
C ALA A 222 1.03 -0.99 5.85
N GLY A 223 1.78 -0.01 6.35
CA GLY A 223 3.01 -0.24 7.11
C GLY A 223 2.81 -1.00 8.41
N SER A 224 1.79 -0.60 9.18
CA SER A 224 1.42 -1.33 10.40
C SER A 224 1.03 -2.78 10.10
N ALA A 225 0.27 -3.02 9.02
CA ALA A 225 -0.09 -4.36 8.58
C ALA A 225 1.12 -5.16 8.07
N PHE A 226 2.05 -4.51 7.38
CA PHE A 226 3.26 -5.13 6.86
C PHE A 226 4.18 -5.64 7.95
N THR A 227 4.33 -4.91 9.07
CA THR A 227 5.14 -5.36 10.21
C THR A 227 4.69 -6.69 10.82
N MET A 228 3.49 -7.14 10.49
CA MET A 228 2.94 -8.41 10.98
C MET A 228 3.42 -9.60 10.17
N ILE A 229 3.83 -9.36 8.93
CA ILE A 229 4.23 -10.38 7.96
C ILE A 229 5.76 -10.39 7.80
N GLY A 230 6.42 -9.23 7.95
CA GLY A 230 7.86 -9.11 7.78
C GLY A 230 8.50 -8.03 8.64
N SER A 231 9.83 -8.05 8.69
CA SER A 231 10.64 -7.00 9.27
C SER A 231 10.67 -5.76 8.38
N THR A 232 10.85 -4.60 8.99
CA THR A 232 10.95 -3.33 8.27
C THR A 232 12.29 -2.67 8.56
N GLY A 233 12.99 -2.23 7.50
CA GLY A 233 14.20 -1.42 7.59
C GLY A 233 14.02 -0.04 6.97
N PRO A 234 14.97 0.89 7.17
CA PRO A 234 14.89 2.25 6.62
C PRO A 234 14.75 2.32 5.09
N THR A 235 15.21 1.31 4.35
CA THR A 235 15.15 1.26 2.87
C THR A 235 14.02 0.40 2.32
N SER A 236 13.25 -0.29 3.18
CA SER A 236 12.20 -1.20 2.73
C SER A 236 11.11 -0.45 1.93
N GLY A 237 10.85 0.82 2.25
CA GLY A 237 9.83 1.62 1.57
C GLY A 237 10.09 1.79 0.07
N GLN A 238 11.36 1.95 -0.30
CA GLN A 238 11.78 2.10 -1.70
C GLN A 238 11.65 0.79 -2.50
N LEU A 239 11.76 -0.36 -1.85
CA LEU A 239 11.58 -1.66 -2.52
C LEU A 239 10.11 -1.89 -2.88
N TYR A 240 9.19 -1.49 -2.01
CA TYR A 240 7.75 -1.70 -2.20
C TYR A 240 7.05 -0.61 -3.02
N ILE A 241 7.60 0.61 -3.06
CA ILE A 241 6.99 1.70 -3.86
C ILE A 241 7.02 1.41 -5.36
N VAL A 242 8.06 0.74 -5.85
CA VAL A 242 8.17 0.38 -7.28
C VAL A 242 7.05 -0.60 -7.67
N ASP A 243 6.86 -1.64 -6.86
CA ASP A 243 5.84 -2.66 -7.10
C ASP A 243 4.43 -2.04 -7.00
N THR A 244 4.20 -1.21 -5.98
CA THR A 244 2.93 -0.52 -5.77
C THR A 244 2.61 0.46 -6.90
N PHE A 245 3.60 1.23 -7.36
CA PHE A 245 3.43 2.15 -8.47
C PHE A 245 3.04 1.40 -9.75
N LEU A 246 3.71 0.28 -10.02
CA LEU A 246 3.39 -0.56 -11.16
C LEU A 246 2.00 -1.17 -11.04
N VAL A 247 1.56 -1.58 -9.85
CA VAL A 247 0.17 -2.02 -9.59
C VAL A 247 -0.84 -0.92 -9.95
N VAL A 248 -0.61 0.33 -9.53
CA VAL A 248 -1.50 1.46 -9.83
C VAL A 248 -1.53 1.79 -11.32
N VAL A 249 -0.38 1.82 -11.98
CA VAL A 249 -0.29 2.13 -13.42
C VAL A 249 -0.89 1.02 -14.26
N PHE A 250 -0.63 -0.25 -13.93
CA PHE A 250 -1.20 -1.41 -14.61
C PHE A 250 -2.72 -1.50 -14.43
N GLY A 251 -3.22 -1.17 -13.24
CA GLY A 251 -4.66 -1.12 -12.96
C GLY A 251 -5.38 0.04 -13.65
N GLY A 252 -4.66 1.12 -13.94
CA GLY A 252 -5.20 2.39 -14.39
C GLY A 252 -5.33 3.36 -13.22
N ALA A 253 -4.51 4.42 -13.24
CA ALA A 253 -4.32 5.40 -12.17
C ALA A 253 -5.60 5.98 -11.53
N GLN A 254 -6.69 6.05 -12.29
CA GLN A 254 -7.94 6.67 -11.88
C GLN A 254 -8.99 5.65 -11.42
N SER A 255 -8.73 4.35 -11.58
CA SER A 255 -9.68 3.27 -11.27
C SER A 255 -9.27 2.51 -10.01
N LEU A 256 -10.05 2.69 -8.93
CA LEU A 256 -9.86 1.94 -7.68
C LEU A 256 -10.02 0.43 -7.89
N LEU A 257 -11.04 0.03 -8.65
CA LEU A 257 -11.28 -1.38 -9.00
C LEU A 257 -10.15 -1.94 -9.86
N GLY A 258 -9.62 -1.14 -10.79
CA GLY A 258 -8.50 -1.54 -11.62
C GLY A 258 -7.23 -1.75 -10.80
N THR A 259 -6.99 -0.91 -9.80
CA THR A 259 -5.88 -1.06 -8.85
C THR A 259 -5.98 -2.37 -8.07
N ILE A 260 -7.17 -2.74 -7.59
CA ILE A 260 -7.40 -3.99 -6.86
C ILE A 260 -7.19 -5.21 -7.80
N ALA A 261 -7.79 -5.19 -9.00
CA ALA A 261 -7.62 -6.27 -9.96
C ALA A 261 -6.15 -6.47 -10.38
N SER A 262 -5.43 -5.36 -10.60
CA SER A 262 -4.00 -5.34 -10.89
C SER A 262 -3.17 -5.92 -9.74
N ALA A 263 -3.43 -5.48 -8.51
CA ALA A 263 -2.76 -6.01 -7.32
C ALA A 263 -2.96 -7.53 -7.23
N PHE A 264 -4.18 -8.02 -7.49
CA PHE A 264 -4.49 -9.45 -7.44
C PHE A 264 -3.70 -10.22 -8.51
N THR A 265 -3.74 -9.76 -9.77
CA THR A 265 -3.02 -10.41 -10.87
C THR A 265 -1.51 -10.43 -10.64
N ILE A 266 -0.92 -9.30 -10.23
CA ILE A 266 0.52 -9.19 -10.01
C ILE A 266 0.96 -10.04 -8.83
N SER A 267 0.23 -9.98 -7.71
CA SER A 267 0.59 -10.73 -6.50
C SER A 267 0.45 -12.24 -6.71
N GLN A 268 -0.61 -12.68 -7.40
CA GLN A 268 -0.80 -14.10 -7.70
C GLN A 268 0.23 -14.61 -8.71
N ALA A 269 0.57 -13.81 -9.73
CA ALA A 269 1.61 -14.16 -10.68
C ALA A 269 2.98 -14.24 -10.00
N GLN A 270 3.32 -13.26 -9.15
CA GLN A 270 4.58 -13.21 -8.42
C GLN A 270 4.71 -14.39 -7.48
N SER A 271 3.68 -14.64 -6.66
CA SER A 271 3.63 -15.79 -5.76
C SER A 271 3.82 -17.08 -6.57
N THR A 272 3.00 -17.34 -7.58
CA THR A 272 3.10 -18.58 -8.36
C THR A 272 4.48 -18.79 -9.01
N LEU A 273 5.08 -17.72 -9.54
CA LEU A 273 6.41 -17.78 -10.15
C LEU A 273 7.53 -17.98 -9.13
N GLU A 274 7.42 -17.41 -7.94
CA GLU A 274 8.41 -17.53 -6.86
C GLU A 274 8.50 -18.95 -6.29
N PHE A 275 7.45 -19.76 -6.46
CA PHE A 275 7.54 -21.19 -6.14
C PHE A 275 8.41 -21.95 -7.16
N PHE A 276 8.27 -21.64 -8.46
CA PHE A 276 8.99 -22.35 -9.53
C PHE A 276 10.35 -21.75 -9.88
N LEU A 277 10.65 -20.54 -9.44
CA LEU A 277 11.86 -19.80 -9.78
C LEU A 277 12.44 -19.16 -8.52
N SER A 278 13.67 -18.65 -8.60
CA SER A 278 14.16 -17.78 -7.52
C SER A 278 13.32 -16.51 -7.42
N GLY A 279 13.14 -15.97 -6.22
CA GLY A 279 12.34 -14.75 -5.99
C GLY A 279 12.79 -13.56 -6.84
N SER A 280 14.10 -13.44 -7.10
CA SER A 280 14.63 -12.41 -8.00
C SER A 280 14.20 -12.60 -9.46
N MET A 281 14.22 -13.84 -9.96
CA MET A 281 13.79 -14.16 -11.33
C MET A 281 12.27 -14.01 -11.49
N ALA A 282 11.51 -14.45 -10.49
CA ALA A 282 10.07 -14.24 -10.45
C ALA A 282 9.72 -12.75 -10.55
N LYS A 283 10.40 -11.90 -9.76
CA LYS A 283 10.22 -10.45 -9.80
C LYS A 283 10.58 -9.84 -11.16
N VAL A 284 11.68 -10.25 -11.78
CA VAL A 284 12.07 -9.75 -13.11
C VAL A 284 11.01 -10.13 -14.17
N LEU A 285 10.51 -11.37 -14.15
CA LEU A 285 9.52 -11.84 -15.11
C LEU A 285 8.16 -11.17 -14.92
N THR A 286 7.70 -10.94 -13.70
CA THR A 286 6.44 -10.22 -13.45
C THR A 286 6.54 -8.77 -13.91
N LEU A 287 7.63 -8.08 -13.58
CA LEU A 287 7.87 -6.71 -14.03
C LEU A 287 7.92 -6.61 -15.55
N LEU A 288 8.68 -7.50 -16.22
CA LEU A 288 8.75 -7.54 -17.69
C LEU A 288 7.38 -7.83 -18.30
N GLY A 289 6.63 -8.79 -17.76
CA GLY A 289 5.29 -9.12 -18.22
C GLY A 289 4.35 -7.90 -18.17
N VAL A 290 4.37 -7.17 -17.06
CA VAL A 290 3.57 -5.94 -16.93
C VAL A 290 4.04 -4.85 -17.88
N VAL A 291 5.35 -4.63 -18.02
CA VAL A 291 5.89 -3.64 -18.98
C VAL A 291 5.45 -3.97 -20.41
N ILE A 292 5.54 -5.23 -20.84
CA ILE A 292 5.10 -5.67 -22.17
C ILE A 292 3.61 -5.41 -22.36
N ILE A 293 2.77 -5.75 -21.37
CA ILE A 293 1.33 -5.51 -21.46
C ILE A 293 1.03 -4.00 -21.50
N LEU A 294 1.76 -3.18 -20.74
CA LEU A 294 1.61 -1.72 -20.77
C LEU A 294 2.07 -1.12 -22.11
N MET A 295 3.09 -1.68 -22.75
CA MET A 295 3.47 -1.28 -24.11
C MET A 295 2.35 -1.56 -25.13
N LEU A 296 1.63 -2.68 -24.97
CA LEU A 296 0.50 -3.04 -25.82
C LEU A 296 -0.80 -2.30 -25.45
N ARG A 297 -0.99 -1.99 -24.16
CA ARG A 297 -2.16 -1.31 -23.59
C ARG A 297 -1.72 -0.22 -22.61
N PRO A 298 -1.36 0.97 -23.10
CA PRO A 298 -0.83 2.05 -22.27
C PRO A 298 -1.85 2.69 -21.31
N GLN A 299 -3.14 2.38 -21.50
CA GLN A 299 -4.22 2.90 -20.65
C GLN A 299 -4.47 2.03 -19.39
N GLY A 300 -3.71 0.94 -19.20
CA GLY A 300 -3.92 -0.03 -18.12
C GLY A 300 -5.06 -1.01 -18.40
N LEU A 301 -5.37 -1.87 -17.43
CA LEU A 301 -6.41 -2.89 -17.50
C LEU A 301 -7.82 -2.28 -17.56
N PHE A 302 -8.06 -1.17 -16.84
CA PHE A 302 -9.37 -0.54 -16.75
C PHE A 302 -9.29 0.92 -17.16
N VAL A 303 -9.90 1.23 -18.30
CA VAL A 303 -9.99 2.59 -18.83
C VAL A 303 -11.32 3.20 -18.40
N ILE A 304 -11.27 4.34 -17.70
CA ILE A 304 -12.47 5.16 -17.50
C ILE A 304 -12.81 5.77 -18.87
N LYS A 305 -13.89 5.28 -19.49
CA LYS A 305 -14.47 5.94 -20.66
C LYS A 305 -14.99 7.31 -20.23
N VAL A 306 -14.16 8.34 -20.38
CA VAL A 306 -14.64 9.72 -20.38
C VAL A 306 -15.55 9.82 -21.60
N ARG A 307 -16.87 9.93 -21.39
CA ARG A 307 -17.79 10.33 -22.45
C ARG A 307 -17.35 11.73 -22.90
N ARG A 308 -16.75 11.80 -24.09
CA ARG A 308 -16.55 13.07 -24.81
C ARG A 308 -17.91 13.65 -25.18
#